data_AF-A0A9Q9XA11-F1
#
_entry.id   AF-A0A9Q9XA11-F1
#
_cell.length_a   1.000
_cell.length_b   1.000
_cell.length_c   1.000
_cell.angle_alpha   90.00
_cell.angle_beta   90.00
_cell.angle_gamma   90.00
#
_symmetry.space_group_name_H-M   'P 1'
#
loop_
_entity.id
_entity.type
_entity.pdbx_description
1 polymer ?
#
loop_
_entity_poly.entity_id
_entity_poly.type
_entity_poly.pdbx_seq_one_letter_code
_entity_poly.pdbx_strand_id
1 'polypeptide(L)' 'MSSCLLQLTPAVKGTIITGMCEGLLYLHSKDIVHQDLKPDNIMVEHQTHRAVIIDLGLAKFSRNGLTSAENLFSSRDPAE' A
#
# COMPACT_ATOMS: atom_id res chain seq x y z
N MET A 1 -19.14 8.75 24.73
CA MET A 1 -17.97 8.33 23.94
C MET A 1 -18.13 8.95 22.56
N SER A 2 -17.63 10.18 22.38
CA SER A 2 -17.79 10.89 21.10
C SER A 2 -16.84 10.28 20.08
N SER A 3 -17.48 9.77 19.03
CA SER A 3 -16.95 9.25 17.77
C SER A 3 -15.60 9.84 17.37
N CYS A 4 -14.57 8.98 17.31
CA CYS A 4 -13.31 9.22 16.61
C CYS A 4 -13.56 9.21 15.09
N LEU A 5 -14.35 10.17 14.60
CA LEU A 5 -14.57 10.38 13.18
C LEU A 5 -13.67 11.53 12.78
N LEU A 6 -12.56 11.20 12.12
CA LEU A 6 -11.72 12.16 11.43
C LEU A 6 -12.60 13.09 10.59
N GLN A 7 -12.58 14.39 10.90
CA GLN A 7 -13.35 15.36 10.15
C GLN A 7 -12.68 15.58 8.78
N LEU A 8 -13.24 14.93 7.75
CA LEU A 8 -12.73 15.00 6.37
C LEU A 8 -13.11 16.31 5.69
N THR A 9 -12.57 17.43 6.18
CA THR A 9 -12.61 18.71 5.46
C THR A 9 -11.91 18.57 4.10
N PRO A 10 -12.19 19.42 3.11
CA PRO A 10 -11.49 19.39 1.82
C PRO A 10 -9.96 19.43 1.95
N ALA A 11 -9.46 20.22 2.91
CA ALA A 11 -8.02 20.29 3.19
C ALA A 11 -7.47 18.96 3.71
N VAL A 12 -8.14 18.35 4.70
CA VAL A 12 -7.73 17.04 5.26
C VAL A 12 -7.78 15.94 4.20
N LYS A 13 -8.82 15.94 3.35
CA LYS A 13 -8.90 15.01 2.20
C LYS A 13 -7.70 15.18 1.27
N GLY A 14 -7.33 16.42 0.96
CA GLY A 14 -6.14 16.72 0.15
C GLY A 14 -4.87 16.13 0.74
N THR A 15 -4.63 16.34 2.03
CA THR A 15 -3.46 15.78 2.75
C THR A 15 -3.44 14.25 2.67
N ILE A 16 -4.57 13.59 2.92
CA ILE A 16 -4.66 12.12 2.88
C ILE A 16 -4.39 11.60 1.46
N ILE A 17 -5.03 12.18 0.44
CA ILE A 17 -4.86 11.77 -0.96
C ILE A 17 -3.40 11.94 -1.40
N THR A 18 -2.76 13.06 -1.05
CA THR A 18 -1.34 13.28 -1.34
C THR A 18 -0.47 12.21 -0.68
N GLY A 19 -0.69 11.90 0.60
CA GLY A 19 0.05 10.84 1.29
C GLY A 19 -0.17 9.45 0.67
N MET A 20 -1.38 9.14 0.20
CA MET A 20 -1.66 7.91 -0.54
C MET A 20 -0.85 7.84 -1.84
N CYS A 21 -0.79 8.93 -2.60
CA CYS A 21 0.00 9.02 -3.83
C CYS A 21 1.50 8.86 -3.58
N GLU A 22 2.02 9.45 -2.49
CA GLU A 22 3.42 9.30 -2.08
C GLU A 22 3.75 7.83 -1.71
N GLY A 23 2.87 7.18 -0.96
CA GLY A 23 3.01 5.76 -0.63
C GLY A 23 2.97 4.86 -1.86
N LEU A 24 2.06 5.11 -2.80
CA LEU A 24 1.98 4.37 -4.06
C LEU A 24 3.20 4.59 -4.94
N LEU A 25 3.67 5.85 -5.05
CA LEU A 25 4.90 6.18 -5.77
C LEU A 25 6.09 5.41 -5.20
N TYR A 26 6.20 5.32 -3.88
CA TYR A 26 7.23 4.52 -3.23
C TYR A 26 7.11 3.03 -3.59
N LEU A 27 5.93 2.43 -3.49
CA LEU A 27 5.72 1.02 -3.87
C LEU A 27 6.10 0.77 -5.34
N HIS A 28 5.62 1.63 -6.25
CA HIS A 28 5.92 1.52 -7.67
C HIS A 28 7.41 1.71 -7.97
N SER A 29 8.12 2.56 -7.23
CA SER A 29 9.59 2.70 -7.35
C SER A 29 10.36 1.43 -6.96
N LYS A 30 9.71 0.51 -6.25
CA LYS A 30 10.23 -0.81 -5.88
C LYS A 30 9.68 -1.93 -6.76
N ASP A 31 9.06 -1.58 -7.88
CA ASP A 31 8.36 -2.51 -8.77
C ASP A 31 7.25 -3.29 -8.04
N ILE A 32 6.62 -2.73 -7.00
CA ILE A 32 5.54 -3.39 -6.24
C ILE A 32 4.20 -2.77 -6.61
N VAL A 33 3.24 -3.58 -7.07
CA VAL A 33 1.85 -3.18 -7.29
C VAL A 33 0.99 -3.71 -6.15
N HIS A 34 0.24 -2.83 -5.47
CA HIS A 34 -0.57 -3.20 -4.29
C HIS A 34 -1.73 -4.18 -4.60
N GLN A 35 -2.38 -4.01 -5.75
CA GLN A 35 -3.55 -4.77 -6.26
C GLN A 35 -4.86 -4.66 -5.47
N ASP A 36 -4.83 -4.38 -4.17
CA ASP A 36 -6.05 -4.22 -3.33
C ASP A 36 -6.15 -2.84 -2.66
N LEU A 37 -6.04 -1.77 -3.46
CA LEU A 37 -6.10 -0.42 -2.91
C LEU A 37 -7.55 -0.01 -2.63
N LYS A 38 -7.92 0.08 -1.35
CA LYS A 38 -9.25 0.46 -0.86
C LYS A 38 -9.13 1.19 0.49
N PRO A 39 -10.17 1.93 0.94
CA PRO A 39 -10.11 2.68 2.20
C PRO A 39 -9.72 1.84 3.42
N ASP A 40 -10.16 0.58 3.51
CA ASP A 40 -9.82 -0.32 4.61
C ASP A 40 -8.31 -0.61 4.72
N ASN A 41 -7.59 -0.46 3.60
CA ASN A 41 -6.15 -0.68 3.50
C ASN A 41 -5.33 0.64 3.61
N ILE A 42 -5.98 1.72 4.07
CA ILE A 42 -5.34 3.02 4.30
C ILE A 42 -5.52 3.41 5.77
N MET A 43 -4.45 3.37 6.55
CA MET A 43 -4.42 3.96 7.88
C MET A 43 -4.13 5.46 7.79
N VAL A 44 -4.84 6.25 8.59
CA VAL A 44 -4.62 7.69 8.69
C VAL A 44 -4.23 8.05 10.12
N GLU A 45 -3.07 8.67 10.29
CA GLU A 45 -2.63 9.18 11.59
C GLU A 45 -3.49 10.38 12.01
N HIS A 46 -4.07 10.33 13.21
CA HIS A 46 -5.06 11.33 13.64
C HIS A 46 -4.51 12.76 13.80
N GLN A 47 -3.23 12.91 14.12
CA GLN A 47 -2.62 14.20 14.39
C GLN A 47 -2.10 14.88 13.12
N THR A 48 -1.54 14.11 12.21
CA THR A 48 -0.83 14.61 11.02
C THR A 48 -1.64 14.44 9.74
N HIS A 49 -2.68 13.60 9.77
CA HIS A 49 -3.39 13.10 8.60
C HIS A 49 -2.50 12.34 7.60
N ARG A 50 -1.33 11.87 8.05
CA ARG A 50 -0.45 11.05 7.23
C ARG A 50 -1.15 9.74 6.87
N ALA A 51 -1.26 9.49 5.57
CA ALA A 51 -1.76 8.23 5.05
C ALA A 51 -0.64 7.17 5.03
N VAL A 52 -0.97 5.95 5.45
CA VAL A 52 -0.09 4.79 5.42
C VAL A 52 -0.85 3.66 4.72
N ILE A 53 -0.28 3.18 3.61
CA ILE A 53 -0.79 2.03 2.88
C ILE A 53 -0.42 0.76 3.66
N ILE A 54 -1.40 -0.09 3.91
CA ILE A 54 -1.25 -1.35 4.66
C ILE A 54 -1.80 -2.53 3.84
N ASP A 55 -1.54 -3.74 4.30
CA ASP A 55 -1.99 -5.00 3.70
C ASP A 55 -1.49 -5.24 2.26
N LEU A 56 -0.25 -5.69 2.16
CA LEU A 56 0.39 -6.11 0.91
C LEU A 56 0.14 -7.60 0.58
N GLY A 57 -0.89 -8.23 1.16
CA GLY A 57 -1.15 -9.67 0.99
C GLY A 57 -1.38 -10.10 -0.47
N LEU A 58 -1.90 -9.19 -1.30
CA LEU A 58 -2.10 -9.40 -2.75
C LEU A 58 -1.07 -8.65 -3.61
N ALA A 59 -0.04 -8.07 -3.00
CA ALA A 59 0.94 -7.27 -3.73
C ALA A 59 1.80 -8.15 -4.65
N LYS A 60 2.18 -7.60 -5.82
CA LYS A 60 2.99 -8.31 -6.81
C LYS A 60 4.20 -7.50 -7.24
N PHE A 61 5.30 -8.19 -7.53
CA PHE A 61 6.43 -7.60 -8.21
C PHE A 61 6.12 -7.48 -9.71
N SER A 62 6.25 -6.28 -10.26
CA SER A 62 5.93 -5.95 -11.64
C SER A 62 7.05 -6.28 -12.62
N ARG A 63 8.25 -6.67 -12.15
CA ARG A 63 9.37 -7.02 -13.02
C ARG A 63 9.10 -8.30 -13.81
N ASN A 64 8.92 -8.12 -15.12
CA ASN A 64 9.07 -9.12 -16.19
C ASN A 64 8.30 -10.45 -16.03
N GLY A 65 7.02 -10.41 -15.64
CA GLY A 65 6.14 -11.58 -15.78
C GLY A 65 6.29 -12.68 -14.71
N LEU A 66 7.03 -12.42 -13.63
CA LEU A 66 7.06 -13.30 -12.46
C LEU A 66 5.92 -12.91 -11.51
N THR A 67 4.74 -13.46 -11.74
CA THR A 67 3.46 -12.98 -11.20
C THR A 67 3.09 -13.43 -9.78
N SER A 68 3.98 -14.08 -9.03
CA SER A 68 3.70 -14.52 -7.65
C SER A 68 4.98 -14.65 -6.82
N ALA A 69 4.89 -14.33 -5.52
CA ALA A 69 5.93 -14.69 -4.53
C ALA A 69 6.17 -16.21 -4.48
N GLU A 70 5.18 -17.02 -4.89
CA GLU A 70 5.29 -18.47 -5.09
C GLU A 70 6.40 -18.85 -6.09
N ASN A 71 6.65 -18.04 -7.13
CA ASN A 71 7.71 -18.31 -8.12
C ASN A 71 9.11 -17.97 -7.61
N LEU A 72 9.22 -17.20 -6.52
CA LEU A 72 10.51 -16.88 -5.90
C LEU A 72 11.01 -18.00 -5.00
N PHE A 73 10.11 -18.83 -4.45
CA PHE A 73 10.44 -19.99 -3.61
C PHE A 73 10.50 -21.31 -4.39
N SER A 74 9.82 -21.41 -5.54
CA SER A 74 9.88 -22.60 -6.40
C SER A 74 11.10 -22.63 -7.34
N SER A 75 11.84 -21.52 -7.47
CA SER A 75 13.07 -21.42 -8.28
C SER A 75 14.36 -21.65 -7.49
N ARG A 76 14.29 -22.11 -6.23
CA ARG A 76 15.46 -22.72 -5.58
C ARG A 76 15.62 -24.14 -6.12
N ASP A 77 16.58 -24.30 -7.04
CA ASP A 77 17.05 -25.59 -7.53
C ASP A 77 17.27 -26.59 -6.38
N PRO A 78 16.77 -27.84 -6.47
CA PRO A 78 17.11 -28.92 -5.54
C PRO A 78 18.51 -29.53 -5.79
N ALA A 79 19.53 -28.72 -6.05
CA ALA A 79 20.87 -29.18 -6.42
C ALA A 79 22.02 -28.64 -5.54
N GLU A 80 21.77 -28.44 -4.25
CA GLU A 80 22.77 -28.71 -3.20
C GLU A 80 22.24 -29.79 -2.24
#